data_AF-A0A3M8K7N8-F1
#
_entry.id   AF-A0A3M8K7N8-F1
#
_cell.length_a   1.000
_cell.length_b   1.000
_cell.length_c   1.000
_cell.angle_alpha   90.00
_cell.angle_beta   90.00
_cell.angle_gamma   90.00
#
_symmetry.space_group_name_H-M   'P 1'
#
loop_
_entity.id
_entity.type
_entity.pdbx_description
1 polymer ?
#
loop_
_entity_poly.entity_id
_entity_poly.type
_entity_poly.pdbx_seq_one_letter_code
_entity_poly.pdbx_strand_id
1 'polypeptide(L)'
;MSHRLCTLAFPTDTPHHLSTHAFLCPTRVVWVTTPPKSPIPDTPVAPVTHERVAELLESEGLQYRLESAPVTDGDQPVTVVRTGFINAAIAFTVDGPSLVCESMWRGEVPKSEAPKLLGLVNEWNQTQYMPTLRFFESAAGQGHLTVSAHRQTYVVEGLSRNQIGAFIMSSLDGVLRAYEWVEKQLPEQVTWEEPTNEQ
;
A
#
# COMPACT_ATOMS: atom_id res chain seq x y z
N MET A 1 -12.08 13.69 12.35
CA MET A 1 -12.20 15.04 12.95
C MET A 1 -12.40 14.91 14.45
N SER A 2 -11.43 15.34 15.24
CA SER A 2 -11.61 16.13 16.47
C SER A 2 -10.26 16.14 17.21
N HIS A 3 -9.49 17.19 16.96
CA HIS A 3 -8.37 17.58 17.80
C HIS A 3 -8.86 17.90 19.21
N ARG A 4 -8.02 17.69 20.23
CA ARG A 4 -7.76 18.72 21.25
C ARG A 4 -6.45 18.52 22.00
N LEU A 5 -5.78 19.66 22.12
CA LEU A 5 -4.51 19.95 22.78
C LEU A 5 -4.54 19.66 24.28
N CYS A 6 -3.38 19.30 24.85
CA CYS A 6 -3.12 19.49 26.27
C CYS A 6 -2.17 20.69 26.47
N THR A 7 -2.62 21.61 27.32
CA THR A 7 -2.05 22.92 27.65
C THR A 7 -0.81 22.79 28.53
N LEU A 8 0.31 23.43 28.16
CA LEU A 8 1.45 23.63 29.05
C LEU A 8 1.31 24.98 29.79
N ALA A 9 1.14 24.90 31.11
CA ALA A 9 1.19 26.06 31.99
C ALA A 9 2.63 26.25 32.51
N PHE A 10 3.18 27.45 32.29
CA PHE A 10 4.42 27.91 32.93
C PHE A 10 4.10 28.60 34.25
N PRO A 11 4.89 28.36 35.31
CA PRO A 11 5.05 29.33 36.38
C PRO A 11 6.44 29.99 36.32
N THR A 12 6.41 31.30 36.54
CA THR A 12 7.53 32.25 36.61
C THR A 12 8.22 32.25 37.97
N ASP A 13 9.45 32.80 37.94
CA ASP A 13 10.25 33.39 39.02
C ASP A 13 11.06 32.50 39.99
N THR A 14 12.36 32.81 39.99
CA THR A 14 13.40 32.46 40.97
C THR A 14 13.62 33.64 41.92
N PRO A 15 14.14 33.42 43.15
CA PRO A 15 15.55 33.76 43.33
C PRO A 15 16.37 32.81 44.23
N HIS A 16 17.68 32.98 44.12
CA HIS A 16 18.81 32.19 44.59
C HIS A 16 18.90 31.92 46.11
N HIS A 17 19.26 30.67 46.49
CA HIS A 17 20.51 30.38 47.22
C HIS A 17 20.82 28.86 47.26
N LEU A 18 22.10 28.53 47.09
CA LEU A 18 22.66 27.20 46.93
C LEU A 18 22.47 26.28 48.16
N SER A 19 22.05 25.03 47.93
CA SER A 19 22.45 23.90 48.77
C SER A 19 22.70 22.67 47.91
N THR A 20 23.93 22.16 48.02
CA THR A 20 24.49 21.04 47.27
C THR A 20 23.91 19.73 47.78
N HIS A 21 22.86 19.24 47.14
CA HIS A 21 22.47 17.84 47.25
C HIS A 21 22.82 17.11 45.95
N ALA A 22 23.78 16.19 46.06
CA ALA A 22 24.12 15.26 45.00
C ALA A 22 22.88 14.41 44.68
N PHE A 23 22.14 14.80 43.64
CA PHE A 23 21.14 13.95 43.02
C PHE A 23 21.87 12.88 42.21
N LEU A 24 21.75 11.65 42.69
CA LEU A 24 22.07 10.44 41.93
C LEU A 24 21.30 10.50 40.62
N CYS A 25 22.02 10.68 39.50
CA CYS A 25 21.47 10.61 38.16
C CYS A 25 20.91 9.18 37.96
N PRO A 26 19.60 8.99 37.74
CA PRO A 26 19.09 7.69 37.39
C PRO A 26 19.66 7.31 36.02
N THR A 27 20.25 6.12 35.99
CA THR A 27 20.75 5.37 34.83
C THR A 27 20.25 5.92 33.49
N ARG A 28 21.19 6.45 32.71
CA ARG A 28 20.99 6.85 31.32
C ARG A 28 20.46 5.64 30.56
N VAL A 29 19.16 5.60 30.30
CA VAL A 29 18.57 4.65 29.35
C VAL A 29 19.20 4.98 28.00
N VAL A 30 20.18 4.18 27.60
CA VAL A 30 20.76 4.24 26.27
C VAL A 30 19.73 3.59 25.36
N TRP A 31 18.91 4.40 24.70
CA TRP A 31 18.17 3.94 23.54
C TRP A 31 19.20 3.48 22.52
N VAL A 32 19.38 2.17 22.39
CA VAL A 32 20.07 1.59 21.23
C VAL A 32 19.09 1.73 20.08
N THR A 33 19.01 2.94 19.51
CA THR A 33 18.42 3.09 18.18
C THR A 33 19.40 2.40 17.23
N THR A 34 18.99 1.27 16.66
CA THR A 34 19.69 0.72 15.51
C THR A 34 19.95 1.88 14.55
N PRO A 35 21.20 2.16 14.16
CA PRO A 35 21.45 3.24 13.22
C PRO A 35 20.60 2.97 11.97
N PRO A 36 19.97 4.01 11.38
CA PRO A 36 19.19 3.82 10.17
C PRO A 36 20.08 3.11 9.16
N LYS A 37 19.61 1.96 8.66
CA LYS A 37 20.28 1.22 7.59
C LYS A 37 20.58 2.25 6.50
N SER A 38 21.86 2.41 6.14
CA SER A 38 22.24 3.41 5.14
C SER A 38 21.34 3.25 3.91
N PRO A 39 20.78 4.35 3.37
CA PRO A 39 19.85 4.26 2.25
C PRO A 39 20.53 3.51 1.12
N ILE A 40 19.84 2.50 0.58
CA ILE A 40 20.33 1.76 -0.58
C ILE A 40 20.53 2.79 -1.70
N PRO A 41 21.76 2.92 -2.26
CA PRO A 41 22.01 3.87 -3.33
C PRO A 41 21.08 3.63 -4.52
N ASP A 42 20.67 4.70 -5.20
CA ASP A 42 19.89 4.55 -6.44
C ASP A 42 20.72 3.83 -7.52
N THR A 43 20.03 3.20 -8.47
CA THR A 43 20.66 2.59 -9.64
C THR A 43 20.58 3.53 -10.85
N PRO A 44 21.47 3.40 -11.84
CA PRO A 44 21.24 4.00 -13.15
C PRO A 44 19.88 3.57 -13.73
N VAL A 45 19.37 4.38 -14.66
CA VAL A 45 18.16 4.04 -15.43
C VAL A 45 18.44 2.80 -16.26
N ALA A 46 17.57 1.80 -16.14
CA ALA A 46 17.69 0.51 -16.83
C ALA A 46 16.29 -0.07 -17.08
N PRO A 47 16.14 -1.07 -17.98
CA PRO A 47 14.87 -1.72 -18.25
C PRO A 47 14.19 -2.24 -16.97
N VAL A 48 12.86 -2.10 -16.89
CA VAL A 48 12.06 -2.61 -15.79
C VAL A 48 11.79 -4.09 -16.01
N THR A 49 12.07 -4.92 -15.01
CA THR A 49 11.83 -6.37 -15.05
C THR A 49 11.09 -6.85 -13.80
N HIS A 50 10.49 -8.03 -13.87
CA HIS A 50 9.78 -8.65 -12.75
C HIS A 50 10.72 -8.91 -11.57
N GLU A 51 11.99 -9.23 -11.83
CA GLU A 51 13.03 -9.44 -10.82
C GLU A 51 13.35 -8.15 -10.07
N ARG A 52 13.39 -7.00 -10.76
CA ARG A 52 13.60 -5.68 -10.12
C ARG A 52 12.41 -5.29 -9.23
N VAL A 53 11.20 -5.64 -9.64
CA VAL A 53 9.99 -5.43 -8.82
C VAL A 53 10.01 -6.34 -7.59
N ALA A 54 10.35 -7.62 -7.77
CA ALA A 54 10.49 -8.59 -6.70
C ALA A 54 11.56 -8.19 -5.67
N GLU A 55 12.74 -7.77 -6.12
CA GLU A 55 13.82 -7.26 -5.25
C GLU A 55 13.37 -6.07 -4.40
N LEU A 56 12.58 -5.17 -4.98
CA LEU A 56 12.04 -4.02 -4.26
C LEU A 56 11.03 -4.42 -3.20
N LEU A 57 10.09 -5.33 -3.51
CA LEU A 57 9.16 -5.88 -2.52
C LEU A 57 9.92 -6.58 -1.38
N GLU A 58 10.92 -7.39 -1.72
CA GLU A 58 11.79 -8.06 -0.74
C GLU A 58 12.54 -7.06 0.15
N SER A 59 13.06 -5.97 -0.44
CA SER A 59 13.81 -4.95 0.30
C SER A 59 12.97 -4.19 1.33
N GLU A 60 11.65 -4.13 1.10
CA GLU A 60 10.66 -3.54 2.01
C GLU A 60 10.01 -4.58 2.94
N GLY A 61 10.47 -5.84 2.91
CA GLY A 61 9.97 -6.91 3.77
C GLY A 61 8.58 -7.42 3.38
N LEU A 62 8.14 -7.18 2.14
CA LEU A 62 6.86 -7.65 1.62
C LEU A 62 6.99 -9.06 1.04
N GLN A 63 6.03 -9.93 1.38
CA GLN A 63 5.92 -11.25 0.78
C GLN A 63 5.47 -11.13 -0.68
N TYR A 64 6.11 -11.89 -1.56
CA TYR A 64 5.74 -11.93 -2.97
C TYR A 64 5.89 -13.34 -3.54
N ARG A 65 5.26 -13.57 -4.69
CA ARG A 65 5.41 -14.77 -5.51
C ARG A 65 5.57 -14.38 -6.97
N LEU A 66 6.52 -15.01 -7.65
CA LEU A 66 6.64 -14.93 -9.11
C LEU A 66 5.89 -16.11 -9.72
N GLU A 67 4.93 -15.81 -10.58
CA GLU A 67 4.09 -16.81 -11.24
C GLU A 67 4.10 -16.59 -12.75
N SER A 68 4.06 -17.68 -13.51
CA SER A 68 3.79 -17.64 -14.95
C SER A 68 2.29 -17.85 -15.14
N ALA A 69 1.59 -16.81 -15.61
CA ALA A 69 0.15 -16.83 -15.83
C ALA A 69 -0.15 -17.13 -17.31
N PRO A 70 -1.09 -18.05 -17.61
CA PRO A 70 -1.52 -18.26 -18.98
C PRO A 70 -2.24 -17.02 -19.51
N VAL A 71 -1.97 -16.66 -20.76
CA VAL A 71 -2.73 -15.64 -21.49
C VAL A 71 -3.85 -16.35 -22.26
N THR A 72 -5.04 -15.77 -22.27
CA THR A 72 -6.13 -16.23 -23.15
C THR A 72 -5.69 -16.01 -24.61
N ASP A 73 -5.86 -17.01 -25.48
CA ASP A 73 -5.52 -16.96 -26.91
C ASP A 73 -4.03 -17.02 -27.31
N GLY A 74 -3.37 -18.14 -27.02
CA GLY A 74 -2.18 -18.59 -27.77
C GLY A 74 -0.89 -17.78 -27.61
N ASP A 75 -0.93 -16.72 -26.82
CA ASP A 75 0.23 -15.89 -26.48
C ASP A 75 1.15 -16.54 -25.44
N GLN A 76 2.39 -16.06 -25.40
CA GLN A 76 3.37 -16.49 -24.41
C GLN A 76 2.87 -16.15 -23.00
N PRO A 77 3.07 -17.04 -22.02
CA PRO A 77 2.62 -16.80 -20.65
C PRO A 77 3.30 -15.56 -20.07
N VAL A 78 2.53 -14.75 -19.35
CA VAL A 78 3.01 -13.50 -18.75
C VAL A 78 3.54 -13.79 -17.35
N THR A 79 4.73 -13.28 -17.04
CA THR A 79 5.26 -13.31 -15.68
C THR A 79 4.53 -12.27 -14.83
N VAL A 80 4.09 -12.67 -13.65
CA VAL A 80 3.37 -11.81 -12.72
C VAL A 80 4.06 -11.82 -11.35
N VAL A 81 4.28 -10.64 -10.77
CA VAL A 81 4.72 -10.51 -9.37
C VAL A 81 3.49 -10.32 -8.50
N ARG A 82 3.10 -11.33 -7.73
CA ARG A 82 1.95 -11.26 -6.83
C ARG A 82 2.37 -10.93 -5.41
N THR A 83 1.64 -10.02 -4.80
CA THR A 83 1.72 -9.71 -3.36
C THR A 83 0.29 -9.45 -2.86
N GLY A 84 0.12 -9.06 -1.61
CA GLY A 84 -1.19 -8.74 -1.10
C GLY A 84 -1.23 -8.42 0.38
N PHE A 85 -2.40 -7.97 0.78
CA PHE A 85 -2.80 -7.69 2.15
C PHE A 85 -4.11 -8.45 2.42
N ILE A 86 -4.58 -8.44 3.66
CA ILE A 86 -5.74 -9.22 4.06
C ILE A 86 -7.01 -8.93 3.24
N ASN A 87 -7.17 -7.67 2.83
CA ASN A 87 -8.29 -7.15 2.05
C ASN A 87 -7.99 -6.99 0.55
N ALA A 88 -6.76 -7.28 0.09
CA ALA A 88 -6.30 -6.93 -1.24
C ALA A 88 -5.35 -7.97 -1.84
N ALA A 89 -5.71 -8.55 -2.98
CA ALA A 89 -4.75 -9.26 -3.83
C ALA A 89 -4.14 -8.27 -4.83
N ILE A 90 -2.81 -8.25 -4.99
CA ILE A 90 -2.10 -7.27 -5.83
C ILE A 90 -1.16 -8.00 -6.80
N ALA A 91 -1.10 -7.52 -8.03
CA ALA A 91 -0.24 -8.03 -9.09
C ALA A 91 0.50 -6.89 -9.77
N PHE A 92 1.78 -7.10 -10.03
CA PHE A 92 2.59 -6.27 -10.92
C PHE A 92 2.97 -7.03 -12.18
N THR A 93 2.78 -6.40 -13.32
CA THR A 93 3.13 -6.96 -14.64
C THR A 93 3.83 -5.90 -15.48
N VAL A 94 4.82 -6.33 -16.27
CA VAL A 94 5.34 -5.51 -17.37
C VAL A 94 4.56 -5.89 -18.63
N ASP A 95 3.67 -5.00 -19.05
CA ASP A 95 2.81 -5.19 -20.22
C ASP A 95 3.12 -4.12 -21.28
N GLY A 96 3.77 -4.54 -22.36
CA GLY A 96 4.25 -3.66 -23.42
C GLY A 96 5.06 -2.48 -22.89
N PRO A 97 4.59 -1.22 -23.06
CA PRO A 97 5.30 -0.03 -22.61
C PRO A 97 5.08 0.32 -21.13
N SER A 98 4.32 -0.49 -20.37
CA SER A 98 3.84 -0.14 -19.03
C SER A 98 4.30 -1.13 -17.96
N LEU A 99 4.67 -0.61 -16.79
CA LEU A 99 4.58 -1.37 -15.54
C LEU A 99 3.20 -1.12 -14.94
N VAL A 100 2.41 -2.18 -14.83
CA VAL A 100 1.03 -2.16 -14.38
C VAL A 100 0.96 -2.70 -12.96
N CYS A 101 0.22 -2.01 -12.11
CA CYS A 101 -0.22 -2.44 -10.79
C CYS A 101 -1.74 -2.65 -10.85
N GLU A 102 -2.16 -3.90 -10.72
CA GLU A 102 -3.57 -4.28 -10.62
C GLU A 102 -3.84 -4.90 -9.27
N SER A 103 -5.00 -4.61 -8.70
CA SER A 103 -5.46 -5.25 -7.48
C SER A 103 -6.90 -5.70 -7.57
N MET A 104 -7.26 -6.61 -6.68
CA MET A 104 -8.62 -7.05 -6.43
C MET A 104 -8.92 -6.90 -4.95
N TRP A 105 -10.00 -6.20 -4.65
CA TRP A 105 -10.55 -6.13 -3.30
C TRP A 105 -11.21 -7.46 -2.96
N ARG A 106 -11.11 -7.86 -1.69
CA ARG A 106 -11.65 -9.14 -1.22
C ARG A 106 -13.19 -9.20 -1.17
N GLY A 107 -13.85 -8.05 -1.02
CA GLY A 107 -15.31 -7.99 -0.94
C GLY A 107 -16.00 -8.35 -2.26
N GLU A 108 -17.18 -8.96 -2.16
CA GLU A 108 -17.96 -9.46 -3.29
C GLU A 108 -19.34 -8.80 -3.36
N VAL A 109 -19.48 -7.76 -4.16
CA VAL A 109 -20.72 -6.97 -4.22
C VAL A 109 -21.78 -7.67 -5.06
N PRO A 110 -23.02 -7.88 -4.56
CA PRO A 110 -24.08 -8.48 -5.38
C PRO A 110 -24.35 -7.67 -6.66
N LYS A 111 -24.60 -8.34 -7.79
CA LYS A 111 -24.93 -7.66 -9.06
C LYS A 111 -26.16 -6.74 -8.97
N SER A 112 -27.09 -7.03 -8.06
CA SER A 112 -28.23 -6.15 -7.79
C SER A 112 -27.81 -4.76 -7.30
N GLU A 113 -26.61 -4.61 -6.76
CA GLU A 113 -26.03 -3.35 -6.29
C GLU A 113 -25.10 -2.68 -7.32
N ALA A 114 -25.04 -3.18 -8.56
CA ALA A 114 -24.19 -2.59 -9.61
C ALA A 114 -24.34 -1.06 -9.77
N PRO A 115 -25.56 -0.46 -9.73
CA PRO A 115 -25.69 0.99 -9.83
C PRO A 115 -25.06 1.75 -8.66
N LYS A 116 -25.17 1.22 -7.43
CA LYS A 116 -24.53 1.78 -6.23
C LYS A 116 -23.01 1.68 -6.36
N LEU A 117 -22.49 0.52 -6.75
CA LEU A 117 -21.06 0.33 -6.94
C LEU A 117 -20.47 1.23 -8.04
N LEU A 118 -21.20 1.41 -9.15
CA LEU A 118 -20.80 2.34 -10.20
C LEU A 118 -20.70 3.78 -9.68
N GLY A 119 -21.65 4.21 -8.84
CA GLY A 119 -21.61 5.52 -8.19
C GLY A 119 -20.35 5.70 -7.34
N LEU A 120 -20.01 4.70 -6.50
CA LEU A 120 -18.83 4.73 -5.65
C LEU A 120 -17.52 4.78 -6.46
N VAL A 121 -17.40 3.93 -7.47
CA VAL A 121 -16.21 3.90 -8.35
C VAL A 121 -16.04 5.23 -9.07
N ASN A 122 -17.13 5.81 -9.57
CA ASN A 122 -17.10 7.11 -10.23
C ASN A 122 -16.72 8.24 -9.26
N GLU A 123 -17.24 8.25 -8.03
CA GLU A 123 -16.88 9.23 -7.00
C GLU A 123 -15.38 9.19 -6.68
N TRP A 124 -14.82 7.99 -6.47
CA TRP A 124 -13.38 7.84 -6.26
C TRP A 124 -12.58 8.39 -7.45
N ASN A 125 -12.93 7.97 -8.67
CA ASN A 125 -12.21 8.35 -9.88
C ASN A 125 -12.30 9.85 -10.21
N GLN A 126 -13.32 10.56 -9.71
CA GLN A 126 -13.46 12.00 -9.87
C GLN A 126 -12.72 12.81 -8.78
N THR A 127 -12.41 12.19 -7.64
CA THR A 127 -11.81 12.87 -6.49
C THR A 127 -10.35 12.52 -6.24
N GLN A 128 -9.88 11.39 -6.78
CA GLN A 128 -8.53 10.88 -6.61
C GLN A 128 -7.81 10.75 -7.95
N TYR A 129 -6.54 11.13 -7.98
CA TYR A 129 -5.72 10.96 -9.19
C TYR A 129 -5.34 9.50 -9.46
N MET A 130 -5.15 8.70 -8.42
CA MET A 130 -4.74 7.30 -8.51
C MET A 130 -5.00 6.55 -7.20
N PRO A 131 -5.22 5.22 -7.24
CA PRO A 131 -5.43 4.41 -8.45
C PRO A 131 -6.81 4.68 -9.07
N THR A 132 -7.01 4.26 -10.32
CA THR A 132 -8.34 4.21 -10.92
C THR A 132 -9.07 2.98 -10.42
N LEU A 133 -10.27 3.13 -9.87
CA LEU A 133 -11.14 2.01 -9.54
C LEU A 133 -11.95 1.57 -10.76
N ARG A 134 -12.17 0.27 -10.86
CA ARG A 134 -13.06 -0.41 -11.81
C ARG A 134 -13.73 -1.58 -11.10
N PHE A 135 -14.73 -2.18 -11.72
CA PHE A 135 -15.30 -3.44 -11.24
C PHE A 135 -15.66 -4.33 -12.41
N PHE A 136 -15.70 -5.63 -12.16
CA PHE A 136 -16.06 -6.66 -13.14
C PHE A 136 -16.78 -7.81 -12.46
N GLU A 137 -17.43 -8.65 -13.26
CA GLU A 137 -18.08 -9.85 -12.73
C GLU A 137 -17.03 -10.87 -12.27
N SER A 138 -17.14 -11.36 -11.04
CA SER A 138 -16.22 -12.34 -10.50
C SER A 138 -16.29 -13.64 -11.31
N ALA A 139 -15.14 -14.15 -11.75
CA ALA A 139 -15.06 -15.44 -12.42
C ALA A 139 -15.36 -16.62 -11.47
N ALA A 140 -15.21 -16.42 -10.16
CA ALA A 140 -15.39 -17.45 -9.14
C ALA A 140 -16.85 -17.56 -8.64
N GLY A 141 -17.67 -16.52 -8.83
CA GLY A 141 -19.03 -16.43 -8.28
C GLY A 141 -20.01 -15.86 -9.28
N GLN A 142 -20.91 -16.71 -9.80
CA GLN A 142 -22.07 -16.23 -10.56
C GLN A 142 -22.90 -15.31 -9.64
N GLY A 143 -22.98 -14.02 -9.99
CA GLY A 143 -23.86 -13.07 -9.29
C GLY A 143 -23.15 -11.99 -8.45
N HIS A 144 -21.82 -11.98 -8.40
CA HIS A 144 -21.05 -10.95 -7.67
C HIS A 144 -20.12 -10.14 -8.58
N LEU A 145 -19.80 -8.93 -8.12
CA LEU A 145 -18.90 -7.96 -8.71
C LEU A 145 -17.69 -7.79 -7.80
N THR A 146 -16.50 -7.77 -8.39
CA THR A 146 -15.25 -7.53 -7.67
C THR A 146 -14.73 -6.14 -8.02
N VAL A 147 -14.32 -5.39 -7.00
CA VAL A 147 -13.68 -4.07 -7.17
C VAL A 147 -12.19 -4.27 -7.43
N SER A 148 -11.67 -3.57 -8.43
CA SER A 148 -10.27 -3.61 -8.81
C SER A 148 -9.70 -2.20 -8.87
N ALA A 149 -8.47 -2.04 -8.40
CA ALA A 149 -7.73 -0.80 -8.56
C ALA A 149 -6.63 -1.01 -9.61
N HIS A 150 -6.44 -0.01 -10.45
CA HIS A 150 -5.50 -0.06 -11.56
C HIS A 150 -4.65 1.23 -11.57
N ARG A 151 -3.34 1.04 -11.71
CA ARG A 151 -2.38 2.11 -11.97
C ARG A 151 -1.27 1.60 -12.87
N GLN A 152 -0.73 2.46 -13.72
CA GLN A 152 0.41 2.12 -14.56
C GLN A 152 1.41 3.28 -14.65
N THR A 153 2.65 2.96 -15.02
CA THR A 153 3.68 3.94 -15.38
C THR A 153 4.39 3.49 -16.64
N TYR A 154 4.87 4.45 -17.44
CA TYR A 154 5.60 4.17 -18.68
C TYR A 154 7.04 3.74 -18.37
N VAL A 155 7.52 2.68 -19.03
CA VAL A 155 8.81 2.03 -18.70
C VAL A 155 9.76 1.84 -19.89
N VAL A 156 9.41 2.31 -21.09
CA VAL A 156 10.21 2.06 -22.32
C VAL A 156 11.64 2.58 -22.21
N GLU A 157 11.84 3.77 -21.63
CA GLU A 157 13.18 4.35 -21.43
C GLU A 157 13.91 3.78 -20.20
N GLY A 158 13.32 2.78 -19.54
CA GLY A 158 13.78 2.27 -18.26
C GLY A 158 13.44 3.19 -17.10
N LEU A 159 13.69 2.69 -15.89
CA LEU A 159 13.54 3.43 -14.64
C LEU A 159 14.71 3.12 -13.69
N SER A 160 15.08 4.10 -12.86
CA SER A 160 15.99 3.89 -11.73
C SER A 160 15.32 3.05 -10.64
N ARG A 161 16.12 2.51 -9.71
CA ARG A 161 15.60 1.74 -8.57
C ARG A 161 14.62 2.58 -7.76
N ASN A 162 14.95 3.84 -7.49
CA ASN A 162 14.09 4.74 -6.72
C ASN A 162 12.80 5.09 -7.47
N GLN A 163 12.83 5.19 -8.81
CA GLN A 163 11.62 5.43 -9.60
C GLN A 163 10.67 4.22 -9.55
N ILE A 164 11.18 3.00 -9.68
CA ILE A 164 10.37 1.78 -9.55
C ILE A 164 9.86 1.66 -8.11
N GLY A 165 10.72 1.84 -7.11
CA GLY A 165 10.35 1.79 -5.69
C GLY A 165 9.27 2.82 -5.35
N ALA A 166 9.42 4.06 -5.81
CA ALA A 166 8.42 5.10 -5.64
C ALA A 166 7.08 4.72 -6.28
N PHE A 167 7.09 4.15 -7.50
CA PHE A 167 5.89 3.65 -8.14
C PHE A 167 5.23 2.53 -7.34
N ILE A 168 5.98 1.50 -6.93
CA ILE A 168 5.44 0.36 -6.17
C ILE A 168 4.85 0.85 -4.85
N MET A 169 5.63 1.55 -4.02
CA MET A 169 5.18 1.95 -2.68
C MET A 169 3.99 2.91 -2.73
N SER A 170 4.00 3.89 -3.64
CA SER A 170 2.82 4.77 -3.80
C SER A 170 1.62 4.07 -4.41
N SER A 171 1.80 2.98 -5.16
CA SER A 171 0.68 2.17 -5.67
C SER A 171 0.06 1.34 -4.55
N LEU A 172 0.88 0.69 -3.71
CA LEU A 172 0.41 -0.07 -2.56
C LEU A 172 -0.37 0.83 -1.58
N ASP A 173 0.19 2.00 -1.23
CA ASP A 173 -0.51 2.98 -0.40
C ASP A 173 -1.84 3.42 -1.02
N GLY A 174 -1.84 3.73 -2.33
CA GLY A 174 -3.05 4.14 -3.03
C GLY A 174 -4.13 3.05 -3.07
N VAL A 175 -3.74 1.79 -3.27
CA VAL A 175 -4.64 0.63 -3.26
C VAL A 175 -5.27 0.45 -1.87
N LEU A 176 -4.45 0.48 -0.82
CA LEU A 176 -4.94 0.33 0.55
C LEU A 176 -5.90 1.46 0.94
N ARG A 177 -5.57 2.72 0.63
CA ARG A 177 -6.47 3.86 0.86
C ARG A 177 -7.77 3.74 0.08
N ALA A 178 -7.72 3.24 -1.16
CA ALA A 178 -8.91 3.03 -1.97
C ALA A 178 -9.82 1.98 -1.34
N TYR A 179 -9.27 0.86 -0.87
CA TYR A 179 -10.06 -0.20 -0.29
C TYR A 179 -10.56 0.11 1.12
N GLU A 180 -9.78 0.79 1.97
CA GLU A 180 -10.29 1.35 3.23
C GLU A 180 -11.47 2.30 3.01
N TRP A 181 -11.46 3.06 1.91
CA TRP A 181 -12.58 3.93 1.55
C TRP A 181 -13.78 3.09 1.09
N VAL A 182 -13.59 2.11 0.20
CA VAL A 182 -14.66 1.20 -0.26
C VAL A 182 -15.30 0.45 0.92
N GLU A 183 -14.51 -0.05 1.86
CA GLU A 183 -14.96 -0.76 3.05
C GLU A 183 -15.88 0.10 3.93
N LYS A 184 -15.61 1.40 4.05
CA LYS A 184 -16.50 2.33 4.77
C LYS A 184 -17.84 2.53 4.08
N GLN A 185 -17.90 2.35 2.76
CA GLN A 185 -19.13 2.49 1.97
C GLN A 185 -19.92 1.18 1.88
N LEU A 186 -19.24 0.04 2.02
CA LEU A 186 -19.77 -1.31 1.89
C LEU A 186 -19.37 -2.20 3.10
N PRO A 187 -19.66 -1.78 4.35
CA PRO A 187 -19.22 -2.50 5.55
C PRO A 187 -19.77 -3.94 5.61
N GLU A 188 -20.92 -4.20 5.00
CA GLU A 188 -21.54 -5.52 4.91
C GLU A 188 -20.72 -6.54 4.10
N GLN A 189 -19.78 -6.09 3.27
CA GLN A 189 -18.94 -6.95 2.42
C GLN A 189 -17.60 -7.29 3.08
N VAL A 190 -17.32 -6.73 4.26
CA VAL A 190 -16.10 -6.96 5.03
C VAL A 190 -16.30 -8.20 5.90
N THR A 191 -15.84 -9.34 5.40
CA THR A 191 -16.03 -10.66 6.04
C THR A 191 -14.75 -11.27 6.61
N TRP A 192 -13.65 -10.52 6.57
CA TRP A 192 -12.35 -10.93 7.10
C TRP A 192 -12.09 -10.26 8.45
N GLU A 193 -11.39 -10.97 9.34
CA GLU A 193 -10.95 -10.45 10.63
C GLU A 193 -9.51 -9.94 10.51
N GLU A 194 -9.19 -8.81 11.14
CA GLU A 194 -7.79 -8.45 11.35
C GLU A 194 -7.14 -9.55 12.20
N PRO A 195 -5.93 -10.05 11.84
CA PRO A 195 -5.24 -10.98 12.71
C PRO A 195 -5.03 -10.28 14.04
N THR A 196 -5.73 -10.74 15.08
CA THR A 196 -5.53 -10.25 16.43
C THR A 196 -4.06 -10.52 16.75
N ASN A 197 -3.29 -9.46 16.93
CA ASN A 197 -1.88 -9.57 17.31
C ASN A 197 -1.86 -10.00 18.79
N GLU A 198 -2.17 -11.27 19.05
CA GLU A 198 -1.86 -11.91 20.31
C GLU A 198 -0.38 -12.31 20.29
N GLN A 199 0.49 -11.36 20.66
CA GLN A 199 1.64 -11.49 21.56
C GLN A 199 2.62 -10.31 21.43
#